data_AF-A0A7Y5VP88-F1
#
_entry.id   AF-A0A7Y5VP88-F1
#
_cell.length_a   1.000
_cell.length_b   1.000
_cell.length_c   1.000
_cell.angle_alpha   90.00
_cell.angle_beta   90.00
_cell.angle_gamma   90.00
#
_symmetry.space_group_name_H-M   'P 1'
#
loop_
_entity.id
_entity.type
_entity.pdbx_description
1 polymer ?
#
loop_
_entity_poly.entity_id
_entity_poly.type
_entity_poly.pdbx_seq_one_letter_code
_entity_poly.pdbx_strand_id
1 'polypeptide(L)'
;MPDTAEINLILDIVHGEAPLGALRSIGVEFSVTKSEQETIISTRNPRHLGARVECVDIARGLLKAVEENDSPAALREWATAVYHCSCFEFDIPDAQRLDWMDLIDALYTASRTGSVSPTTIKLARRIAARG
;
A
#
# COMPACT_ATOMS: atom_id res chain seq x y z
N MET A 1 14.03 2.57 18.01
CA MET A 1 13.98 1.69 16.83
C MET A 1 12.70 0.88 16.91
N PRO A 2 11.98 0.68 15.79
CA PRO A 2 10.85 -0.24 15.75
C PRO A 2 11.31 -1.63 16.18
N ASP A 3 10.46 -2.38 16.89
CA ASP A 3 10.72 -3.81 17.07
C ASP A 3 10.25 -4.63 15.86
N THR A 4 10.63 -5.90 15.82
CA THR A 4 10.29 -6.80 14.71
C THR A 4 8.78 -6.96 14.51
N ALA A 5 7.98 -6.91 15.58
CA ALA A 5 6.53 -7.06 15.48
C ALA A 5 5.89 -5.82 14.84
N GLU A 6 6.39 -4.64 15.18
CA GLU A 6 5.96 -3.38 14.55
C GLU A 6 6.30 -3.34 13.05
N ILE A 7 7.49 -3.79 12.67
CA ILE A 7 7.91 -3.89 11.26
C ILE A 7 7.03 -4.88 10.50
N ASN A 8 6.81 -6.07 11.06
CA ASN A 8 5.98 -7.09 10.43
C ASN A 8 4.55 -6.58 10.21
N LEU A 9 3.97 -5.87 11.19
CA LEU A 9 2.64 -5.30 11.01
C LEU A 9 2.57 -4.29 9.84
N ILE A 10 3.60 -3.46 9.68
CA ILE A 10 3.69 -2.51 8.55
C ILE A 10 3.76 -3.28 7.22
N LEU A 11 4.53 -4.37 7.16
CA LEU A 11 4.63 -5.23 5.98
C LEU A 11 3.32 -5.96 5.69
N ASP A 12 2.64 -6.50 6.70
CA ASP A 12 1.34 -7.16 6.57
C ASP A 12 0.30 -6.22 5.93
N ILE A 13 0.35 -4.91 6.26
CA ILE A 13 -0.52 -3.91 5.63
C ILE A 13 -0.15 -3.72 4.15
N VAL A 14 1.15 -3.61 3.83
CA VAL A 14 1.62 -3.50 2.43
C VAL A 14 1.20 -4.72 1.62
N HIS A 15 1.30 -5.91 2.20
CA HIS A 15 0.91 -7.16 1.57
C HIS A 15 -0.61 -7.35 1.53
N GLY A 16 -1.40 -6.46 2.13
CA GLY A 16 -2.86 -6.54 2.13
C GLY A 16 -3.43 -7.59 3.10
N GLU A 17 -2.63 -8.04 4.07
CA GLU A 17 -2.99 -9.06 5.06
C GLU A 17 -3.54 -8.46 6.36
N ALA A 18 -3.25 -7.18 6.60
CA ALA A 18 -3.75 -6.43 7.74
C ALA A 18 -4.49 -5.16 7.30
N PRO A 19 -5.56 -4.76 8.01
CA PRO A 19 -6.25 -3.52 7.73
C PRO A 19 -5.40 -2.33 8.16
N LEU A 20 -5.56 -1.20 7.48
CA LEU A 20 -4.91 0.07 7.85
C LEU A 20 -5.15 0.45 9.33
N GLY A 21 -6.31 0.06 9.87
CA GLY A 21 -6.68 0.26 11.27
C GLY A 21 -5.68 -0.27 12.29
N ALA A 22 -4.88 -1.28 11.91
CA ALA A 22 -3.92 -1.90 12.79
C ALA A 22 -2.74 -0.98 13.15
N LEU A 23 -2.43 0.03 12.33
CA LEU A 23 -1.37 1.02 12.64
C LEU A 23 -1.53 1.73 13.99
N ARG A 24 -2.76 1.83 14.51
CA ARG A 24 -3.01 2.40 15.84
C ARG A 24 -2.38 1.60 16.98
N SER A 25 -2.24 0.28 16.84
CA SER A 25 -1.67 -0.56 17.89
C SER A 25 -0.18 -0.30 18.11
N ILE A 26 0.50 0.23 17.09
CA ILE A 26 1.93 0.57 17.12
C ILE A 26 2.16 2.09 17.29
N GLY A 27 1.12 2.85 17.63
CA GLY A 27 1.23 4.28 17.93
C GLY A 27 1.33 5.18 16.70
N VAL A 28 0.93 4.70 15.53
CA VAL A 28 0.75 5.52 14.33
C VAL A 28 -0.69 6.04 14.33
N GLU A 29 -0.84 7.35 14.27
CA GLU A 29 -2.14 7.99 14.20
C GLU A 29 -2.63 7.96 12.76
N PHE A 30 -3.90 7.63 12.56
CA PHE A 30 -4.54 7.75 11.25
C PHE A 30 -5.89 8.45 11.38
N SER A 31 -6.15 9.40 10.48
CA SER A 31 -7.44 10.02 10.30
C SER A 31 -7.93 9.78 8.87
N VAL A 32 -9.21 9.43 8.75
CA VAL A 32 -9.87 9.24 7.47
C VAL A 32 -10.90 10.36 7.35
N THR A 33 -10.65 11.29 6.45
CA THR A 33 -11.58 12.36 6.11
C THR A 33 -12.29 11.99 4.83
N LYS A 34 -13.60 11.75 4.90
CA LYS A 34 -14.43 11.44 3.74
C LYS A 34 -15.17 12.70 3.29
N SER A 35 -15.06 13.03 2.01
CA SER A 35 -15.93 13.98 1.32
C SER A 35 -16.73 13.26 0.23
N GLU A 36 -17.69 13.94 -0.38
CA GLU A 36 -18.45 13.40 -1.53
C GLU A 36 -17.55 13.09 -2.74
N GLN A 37 -16.35 13.65 -2.79
CA GLN A 37 -15.46 13.62 -3.96
C GLN A 37 -14.14 12.87 -3.69
N GLU A 38 -13.74 12.72 -2.43
CA GLU A 38 -12.44 12.16 -2.05
C GLU A 38 -12.44 11.53 -0.66
N THR A 39 -11.64 10.50 -0.47
CA THR A 39 -11.26 10.00 0.86
C THR A 39 -9.80 10.32 1.08
N ILE A 40 -9.53 11.29 1.95
CA ILE A 40 -8.18 11.67 2.33
C ILE A 40 -7.82 10.90 3.60
N ILE A 41 -6.76 10.11 3.52
CA ILE A 41 -6.18 9.46 4.68
C ILE A 41 -4.92 10.23 5.05
N SER A 42 -4.91 10.77 6.27
CA SER A 42 -3.71 11.37 6.84
C SER A 42 -3.13 10.40 7.85
N THR A 43 -1.83 10.14 7.73
CA THR A 43 -1.08 9.34 8.70
C THR A 43 -0.09 10.22 9.41
N ARG A 44 -0.01 10.09 10.72
CA ARG A 44 1.03 10.72 11.53
C ARG A 44 1.83 9.64 12.22
N ASN A 45 3.11 9.62 11.95
CA ASN A 45 4.06 8.67 12.50
C ASN A 45 4.99 9.37 13.50
N PRO A 46 4.50 9.70 14.72
CA PRO A 46 5.28 10.47 15.71
C PRO A 46 6.50 9.69 16.23
N ARG A 47 6.49 8.37 16.07
CA ARG A 47 7.57 7.47 16.50
C ARG A 47 8.62 7.26 15.41
N HIS A 48 8.41 7.78 14.22
CA HIS A 48 9.26 7.59 13.04
C HIS A 48 9.52 6.09 12.76
N LEU A 49 8.47 5.27 12.84
CA LEU A 49 8.54 3.85 12.52
C LEU A 49 8.60 3.66 11.00
N GLY A 50 9.48 2.79 10.51
CA GLY A 50 9.63 2.54 9.08
C GLY A 50 9.90 1.08 8.81
N ALA A 51 9.21 0.53 7.80
CA ALA A 51 9.62 -0.72 7.17
C ALA A 51 10.13 -0.42 5.76
N ARG A 52 11.23 -1.08 5.38
CA ARG A 52 11.71 -1.06 4.00
C ARG A 52 10.79 -1.92 3.16
N VAL A 53 10.27 -1.36 2.08
CA VAL A 53 9.30 -2.01 1.21
C VAL A 53 9.87 -2.07 -0.20
N GLU A 54 9.81 -3.26 -0.81
CA GLU A 54 10.23 -3.46 -2.18
C GLU A 54 9.05 -3.38 -3.16
N CYS A 55 9.34 -3.12 -4.43
CA CYS A 55 8.31 -3.10 -5.48
C CYS A 55 7.53 -4.43 -5.59
N VAL A 56 8.20 -5.56 -5.30
CA VAL A 56 7.58 -6.89 -5.26
C VAL A 56 6.51 -7.02 -4.17
N ASP A 57 6.72 -6.41 -3.01
CA ASP A 57 5.77 -6.45 -1.89
C ASP A 57 4.46 -5.76 -2.23
N ILE A 58 4.57 -4.57 -2.82
CA ILE A 58 3.40 -3.80 -3.25
C ILE A 58 2.68 -4.51 -4.39
N ALA A 59 3.42 -5.08 -5.34
CA ALA A 59 2.82 -5.87 -6.41
C ALA A 59 2.04 -7.08 -5.87
N ARG A 60 2.57 -7.77 -4.86
CA ARG A 60 1.88 -8.87 -4.17
C ARG A 60 0.63 -8.38 -3.44
N GLY A 61 0.73 -7.29 -2.69
CA GLY A 61 -0.43 -6.70 -2.00
C GLY A 61 -1.53 -6.25 -2.94
N LEU A 62 -1.17 -5.67 -4.10
CA LEU A 62 -2.13 -5.27 -5.13
C LEU A 62 -2.88 -6.48 -5.70
N LEU A 63 -2.16 -7.56 -6.01
CA LEU A 63 -2.77 -8.79 -6.51
C LEU A 63 -3.68 -9.43 -5.47
N LYS A 64 -3.22 -9.51 -4.21
CA LYS A 64 -4.04 -10.01 -3.10
C LYS A 64 -5.31 -9.18 -2.92
N ALA A 65 -5.20 -7.86 -2.95
CA ALA A 65 -6.35 -6.96 -2.85
C ALA A 65 -7.34 -7.15 -4.02
N VAL A 66 -6.86 -7.44 -5.23
CA VAL A 66 -7.72 -7.71 -6.39
C VAL A 66 -8.35 -9.11 -6.34
N GLU A 67 -7.64 -10.11 -5.80
CA GLU A 67 -8.05 -11.52 -5.79
C GLU A 67 -8.93 -11.88 -4.59
N GLU A 68 -8.64 -11.34 -3.41
CA GLU A 68 -9.33 -11.67 -2.16
C GLU A 68 -10.44 -10.68 -1.80
N ASN A 69 -10.30 -9.41 -2.21
CA ASN A 69 -11.25 -8.36 -1.86
C ASN A 69 -12.06 -7.95 -3.10
N ASP A 70 -13.17 -8.64 -3.32
CA ASP A 70 -14.21 -8.26 -4.31
C ASP A 70 -14.98 -6.98 -3.90
N SER A 71 -14.31 -6.10 -3.14
CA SER A 71 -14.81 -4.86 -2.56
C SER A 71 -13.93 -3.68 -3.01
N PRO A 72 -14.45 -2.79 -3.88
CA PRO A 72 -13.78 -1.56 -4.28
C PRO A 72 -13.34 -0.68 -3.10
N ALA A 73 -14.02 -0.78 -1.95
CA ALA A 73 -13.67 -0.03 -0.76
C ALA A 73 -12.38 -0.55 -0.10
N ALA A 74 -12.20 -1.86 -0.03
CA ALA A 74 -11.02 -2.47 0.57
C ALA A 74 -9.76 -2.21 -0.28
N LEU A 75 -9.86 -2.40 -1.60
CA LEU A 75 -8.78 -2.06 -2.55
C LEU A 75 -8.42 -0.57 -2.45
N ARG A 76 -9.44 0.29 -2.34
CA ARG A 76 -9.24 1.73 -2.16
C ARG A 76 -8.48 2.03 -0.87
N GLU A 77 -8.91 1.48 0.26
CA GLU A 77 -8.28 1.70 1.56
C GLU A 77 -6.82 1.23 1.58
N TRP A 78 -6.55 0.04 1.03
CA TRP A 78 -5.20 -0.49 0.89
C TRP A 78 -4.31 0.38 -0.01
N ALA A 79 -4.79 0.76 -1.20
CA ALA A 79 -4.03 1.61 -2.11
C ALA A 79 -3.75 2.99 -1.51
N THR A 80 -4.72 3.54 -0.78
CA THR A 80 -4.58 4.81 -0.07
C THR A 80 -3.56 4.70 1.07
N ALA A 81 -3.55 3.57 1.80
CA ALA A 81 -2.54 3.30 2.82
C ALA A 81 -1.13 3.38 2.22
N VAL A 82 -0.85 2.57 1.20
CA VAL A 82 0.45 2.50 0.52
C VAL A 82 0.92 3.89 0.04
N TYR A 83 0.02 4.67 -0.56
CA TYR A 83 0.37 5.96 -1.13
C TYR A 83 0.60 7.06 -0.08
N HIS A 84 -0.14 7.07 1.04
CA HIS A 84 -0.12 8.19 2.01
C HIS A 84 0.55 7.86 3.36
N CYS A 85 0.98 6.62 3.60
CA CYS A 85 1.59 6.28 4.88
C CYS A 85 3.05 6.70 4.95
N SER A 86 3.38 7.48 5.98
CA SER A 86 4.76 7.86 6.33
C SER A 86 5.55 6.73 7.03
N CYS A 87 5.03 5.50 7.05
CA CYS A 87 5.69 4.33 7.66
C CYS A 87 6.37 3.42 6.62
N PHE A 88 6.30 3.75 5.33
CA PHE A 88 6.94 2.99 4.26
C PHE A 88 8.19 3.72 3.77
N GLU A 89 9.32 3.02 3.78
CA GLU A 89 10.54 3.46 3.11
C GLU A 89 10.72 2.64 1.85
N PHE A 90 10.53 3.27 0.70
CA PHE A 90 10.65 2.58 -0.57
C PHE A 90 12.10 2.57 -1.03
N ASP A 91 12.64 1.37 -1.22
CA ASP A 91 13.91 1.19 -1.91
C ASP A 91 13.66 0.69 -3.33
N ILE A 92 14.00 1.52 -4.31
CA ILE A 92 13.68 1.27 -5.71
C ILE A 92 14.99 1.26 -6.50
N PRO A 93 15.49 0.07 -6.88
CA PRO A 93 16.62 -0.02 -7.78
C PRO A 93 16.32 0.70 -9.10
N ASP A 94 17.28 1.43 -9.66
CA ASP A 94 17.11 2.21 -10.90
C ASP A 94 16.53 1.38 -12.06
N ALA A 95 16.93 0.11 -12.16
CA ALA A 95 16.46 -0.85 -13.16
C ALA A 95 14.95 -1.15 -13.08
N GLN A 96 14.31 -0.84 -11.94
CA GLN A 96 12.89 -1.08 -11.68
C GLN A 96 12.09 0.23 -11.56
N ARG A 97 12.73 1.40 -11.75
CA ARG A 97 12.08 2.71 -11.54
C ARG A 97 10.87 2.93 -12.46
N LEU A 98 10.91 2.45 -13.71
CA LEU A 98 9.74 2.58 -14.61
C LEU A 98 8.57 1.70 -14.15
N ASP A 99 8.86 0.43 -13.82
CA ASP A 99 7.86 -0.49 -13.27
C ASP A 99 7.25 0.05 -11.96
N TRP A 100 8.06 0.72 -11.14
CA TRP A 100 7.62 1.39 -9.92
C TRP A 100 6.65 2.55 -10.18
N MET A 101 7.00 3.47 -11.09
CA MET A 101 6.16 4.62 -11.40
C MET A 101 4.79 4.18 -11.91
N ASP A 102 4.76 3.18 -12.81
CA ASP A 102 3.52 2.61 -13.32
C ASP A 102 2.68 1.96 -12.20
N LEU A 103 3.33 1.33 -11.22
CA LEU A 103 2.65 0.72 -10.07
C LEU A 103 2.06 1.79 -9.13
N ILE A 104 2.78 2.89 -8.89
CA ILE A 104 2.30 4.01 -8.06
C ILE A 104 1.14 4.75 -8.72
N ASP A 105 1.21 5.00 -10.03
CA ASP A 105 0.10 5.61 -10.78
C ASP A 105 -1.15 4.72 -10.74
N ALA A 106 -0.95 3.41 -10.79
CA ALA A 106 -2.01 2.44 -10.58
C ALA A 106 -2.62 2.50 -9.18
N LEU A 107 -1.80 2.58 -8.12
CA LEU A 107 -2.29 2.72 -6.75
C LEU A 107 -3.05 4.03 -6.56
N TYR A 108 -2.55 5.13 -7.11
CA TYR A 108 -3.25 6.42 -7.10
C TYR A 108 -4.61 6.33 -7.82
N THR A 109 -4.67 5.63 -8.94
CA THR A 109 -5.94 5.42 -9.66
C THR A 109 -6.89 4.52 -8.86
N ALA A 110 -6.38 3.45 -8.25
CA ALA A 110 -7.14 2.52 -7.43
C ALA A 110 -7.67 3.18 -6.15
N SER A 111 -6.90 4.05 -5.51
CA SER A 111 -7.33 4.81 -4.32
C SER A 111 -8.48 5.78 -4.62
N ARG A 112 -8.66 6.17 -5.89
CA ARG A 112 -9.78 7.04 -6.30
C ARG A 112 -10.98 6.24 -6.79
N THR A 113 -10.74 5.24 -7.62
CA THR A 113 -11.80 4.54 -8.35
C THR A 113 -12.27 3.27 -7.63
N GLY A 114 -11.43 2.67 -6.79
CA GLY A 114 -11.66 1.33 -6.23
C GLY A 114 -11.54 0.22 -7.28
N SER A 115 -10.82 0.47 -8.38
CA SER A 115 -10.64 -0.49 -9.47
C SER A 115 -9.24 -0.40 -10.05
N VAL A 116 -8.77 -1.48 -10.66
CA VAL A 116 -7.45 -1.59 -11.27
C VAL A 116 -7.60 -2.12 -12.69
N SER A 117 -6.85 -1.58 -13.64
CA SER A 117 -6.93 -2.01 -15.04
C SER A 117 -6.34 -3.42 -15.26
N PRO A 118 -6.80 -4.19 -16.27
CA PRO A 118 -6.18 -5.47 -16.62
C PRO A 118 -4.70 -5.37 -16.97
N THR A 119 -4.26 -4.25 -17.56
CA THR A 119 -2.85 -3.99 -17.87
C THR A 119 -2.02 -3.86 -16.61
N THR A 120 -2.53 -3.15 -15.61
CA THR A 120 -1.89 -3.02 -14.30
C THR A 120 -1.80 -4.36 -13.59
N ILE A 121 -2.85 -5.19 -13.64
CA ILE A 121 -2.81 -6.54 -13.05
C ILE A 121 -1.71 -7.39 -13.71
N LYS A 122 -1.55 -7.31 -15.04
CA LYS A 122 -0.46 -8.00 -15.75
C LYS A 122 0.92 -7.48 -15.33
N LEU A 123 1.07 -6.17 -15.17
CA LEU A 123 2.30 -5.55 -14.67
C LEU A 123 2.63 -6.06 -13.26
N ALA A 124 1.67 -6.01 -12.35
CA ALA A 124 1.83 -6.49 -10.98
C ALA A 124 2.22 -7.97 -10.93
N ARG A 125 1.58 -8.83 -11.74
CA ARG A 125 1.97 -10.25 -11.86
C ARG A 125 3.41 -10.42 -12.34
N ARG A 126 3.82 -9.64 -13.34
CA ARG A 126 5.20 -9.68 -13.85
C ARG A 126 6.21 -9.28 -12.78
N ILE A 127 5.92 -8.26 -11.99
CA ILE A 127 6.80 -7.79 -10.91
C ILE A 127 6.84 -8.80 -9.77
N ALA A 128 5.67 -9.29 -9.32
CA ALA A 128 5.55 -10.26 -8.24
C ALA A 128 6.31 -11.57 -8.53
N ALA A 129 6.43 -11.97 -9.80
CA ALA A 129 7.14 -13.16 -10.24
C ALA A 129 8.68 -13.01 -10.30
N ARG A 130 9.24 -11.82 -10.04
CA ARG A 130 10.70 -11.56 -10.09
C ARG A 130 11.41 -11.72 -8.75
N GLY A 131 10.68 -11.84 -7.64
CA GLY A 131 11.25 -12.06 -6.30
C GLY A 131 10.81 -13.37 -5.69
#